data_AF-A0A9D7D0V0-F1
#
_entry.id   AF-A0A9D7D0V0-F1
#
_cell.length_a   1.000
_cell.length_b   1.000
_cell.length_c   1.000
_cell.angle_alpha   90.00
_cell.angle_beta   90.00
_cell.angle_gamma   90.00
#
_symmetry.space_group_name_H-M   'P 1'
#
loop_
_entity.id
_entity.type
_entity.pdbx_description
1 polymer ?
#
loop_
_entity_poly.entity_id
_entity_poly.type
_entity_poly.pdbx_seq_one_letter_code
_entity_poly.pdbx_strand_id
1 'polypeptide(L)'
;MRNLSTALLLPTLLVLAACSGKTVIGSVEGTLKKNPDGGATGTGSDCNYGGKTAQLGESFIGPDGCNTCKCAAEGAFCTEMACVADGGSGDGCAYGTQFYAVGASFKCDDGCNTCTCTKGGSVIQTEMACVNNCSAPGACKGPAPGMPSILCSDGSTAGPTCTDVGGTCGWNITSCTCKDSFGTVHQSGDVWDDGCNTCTCSSNGSAACTKKACVCPAPGTTIDCMPMVPPERQNLCSGPYHDFIGKNCPGVVFAL
;
A
#
# COMPACT_ATOMS: atom_id res chain seq x y z
N MET A 1 -35.50 -44.89 53.56
CA MET A 1 -35.40 -45.90 52.48
C MET A 1 -36.59 -45.73 51.55
N ARG A 2 -36.31 -45.63 50.25
CA ARG A 2 -37.15 -45.99 49.09
C ARG A 2 -38.27 -45.03 48.66
N ASN A 3 -37.89 -44.27 47.62
CA ASN A 3 -38.65 -43.82 46.45
C ASN A 3 -39.94 -44.58 46.11
N LEU A 4 -40.91 -43.82 45.61
CA LEU A 4 -41.93 -44.17 44.60
C LEU A 4 -42.65 -42.83 44.28
N SER A 5 -43.08 -42.43 43.08
CA SER A 5 -42.93 -42.80 41.67
C SER A 5 -43.84 -41.78 40.92
N THR A 6 -43.51 -41.42 39.67
CA THR A 6 -44.43 -41.19 38.52
C THR A 6 -45.64 -40.22 38.68
N ALA A 7 -46.07 -39.37 37.75
CA ALA A 7 -45.80 -39.17 36.33
C ALA A 7 -46.66 -37.97 35.82
N LEU A 8 -46.21 -37.41 34.68
CA LEU A 8 -46.99 -36.94 33.52
C LEU A 8 -48.14 -35.89 33.62
N LEU A 9 -47.97 -34.85 32.79
CA LEU A 9 -48.93 -34.18 31.86
C LEU A 9 -49.71 -32.91 32.29
N LEU A 10 -49.16 -31.75 31.86
CA LEU A 10 -49.74 -30.62 31.07
C LEU A 10 -51.16 -30.04 31.39
N PRO A 11 -51.35 -28.70 31.33
CA PRO A 11 -51.12 -27.95 30.09
C PRO A 11 -50.26 -26.69 30.21
N THR A 12 -49.45 -26.52 29.17
CA THR A 12 -48.85 -25.29 28.67
C THR A 12 -49.90 -24.18 28.56
N LEU A 13 -49.87 -23.21 29.48
CA LEU A 13 -50.30 -21.86 29.14
C LEU A 13 -49.08 -21.14 28.58
N LEU A 14 -48.92 -21.28 27.26
CA LEU A 14 -47.94 -20.54 26.47
C LEU A 14 -48.37 -19.07 26.48
N VAL A 15 -47.95 -18.32 27.49
CA VAL A 15 -47.86 -16.86 27.36
C VAL A 15 -46.67 -16.63 26.45
N LEU A 16 -46.93 -16.48 25.16
CA LEU A 16 -46.02 -15.82 24.23
C LEU A 16 -45.84 -14.38 24.73
N ALA A 17 -44.95 -14.20 25.70
CA ALA A 17 -44.27 -12.95 25.87
C ALA A 17 -43.32 -12.86 24.67
N ALA A 18 -43.82 -12.26 23.59
CA ALA A 18 -42.98 -11.74 22.54
C ALA A 18 -42.01 -10.75 23.20
N CYS A 19 -40.83 -11.22 23.58
CA CYS A 19 -39.73 -10.33 23.90
C CYS A 19 -39.39 -9.60 22.60
N SER A 20 -39.96 -8.42 22.42
CA SER A 20 -39.47 -7.40 21.48
C SER A 20 -38.19 -6.76 22.04
N GLY A 21 -37.31 -7.61 22.59
CA GLY A 21 -36.10 -7.24 23.28
C GLY A 21 -34.93 -7.65 22.42
N LYS A 22 -34.30 -6.66 21.78
CA LYS A 22 -33.01 -6.76 21.11
C LYS A 22 -32.05 -7.56 22.00
N THR A 23 -31.47 -8.63 21.47
CA THR A 23 -30.42 -9.38 22.14
C THR A 23 -29.27 -8.43 22.45
N VAL A 24 -29.02 -8.15 23.73
CA VAL A 24 -27.79 -7.47 24.16
C VAL A 24 -26.74 -8.56 24.36
N ILE A 25 -25.80 -8.65 23.41
CA ILE A 25 -24.63 -9.50 23.53
C ILE A 25 -23.51 -8.66 24.15
N GLY A 26 -23.00 -9.10 25.30
CA GLY A 26 -21.62 -8.86 25.72
C GLY A 26 -21.37 -7.64 26.60
N SER A 27 -21.50 -7.80 27.91
CA SER A 27 -20.70 -7.08 28.89
C SER A 27 -19.71 -8.06 29.52
N VAL A 28 -18.42 -7.87 29.29
CA VAL A 28 -17.37 -8.11 30.29
C VAL A 28 -16.10 -7.33 29.90
N GLU A 29 -15.71 -6.39 30.78
CA GLU A 29 -14.40 -5.73 30.89
C GLU A 29 -13.97 -4.66 29.86
N GLY A 30 -14.88 -3.74 29.53
CA GLY A 30 -14.52 -2.43 29.03
C GLY A 30 -15.65 -1.46 29.31
N THR A 31 -15.44 -0.49 30.19
CA THR A 31 -16.46 0.50 30.55
C THR A 31 -16.89 1.25 29.29
N LEU A 32 -18.13 1.09 28.85
CA LEU A 32 -18.70 1.85 27.73
C LEU A 32 -18.53 3.35 28.04
N LYS A 33 -17.58 4.00 27.37
CA LYS A 33 -17.45 5.46 27.46
C LYS A 33 -18.62 6.04 26.66
N LYS A 34 -19.65 6.49 27.38
CA LYS A 34 -20.69 7.35 26.81
C LYS A 34 -20.02 8.56 26.14
N ASN A 35 -20.67 9.09 25.10
CA ASN A 35 -20.31 10.39 24.58
C ASN A 35 -20.26 11.46 25.69
N PRO A 36 -19.48 12.55 25.50
CA PRO A 36 -19.55 13.74 26.34
C PRO A 36 -20.97 14.34 26.47
N ASP A 37 -21.83 14.10 25.48
CA ASP A 37 -23.26 14.51 25.47
C ASP A 37 -24.22 13.52 26.16
N GLY A 38 -23.74 12.35 26.59
CA GLY A 38 -24.51 11.32 27.28
C GLY A 38 -25.36 10.39 26.38
N GLY A 39 -25.31 10.54 25.05
CA GLY A 39 -26.03 9.68 24.10
C GLY A 39 -25.42 8.30 23.88
N ALA A 40 -26.23 7.33 23.41
CA ALA A 40 -25.76 6.02 22.98
C ALA A 40 -25.33 6.06 21.51
N THR A 41 -24.09 5.65 21.20
CA THR A 41 -23.41 5.88 19.91
C THR A 41 -23.50 4.77 18.88
N GLY A 42 -24.43 3.82 19.01
CA GLY A 42 -24.58 2.83 17.96
C GLY A 42 -25.69 1.81 18.19
N THR A 43 -26.10 1.16 17.09
CA THR A 43 -27.05 0.04 17.12
C THR A 43 -26.37 -1.34 17.07
N GLY A 44 -25.05 -1.36 16.86
CA GLY A 44 -24.21 -2.54 16.60
C GLY A 44 -23.81 -2.73 15.12
N SER A 45 -24.49 -2.04 14.19
CA SER A 45 -24.23 -2.09 12.73
C SER A 45 -23.83 -0.74 12.13
N ASP A 46 -24.16 0.36 12.80
CA ASP A 46 -23.95 1.73 12.37
C ASP A 46 -23.77 2.65 13.59
N CYS A 47 -23.01 3.73 13.37
CA CYS A 47 -22.76 4.78 14.36
C CYS A 47 -23.57 6.02 14.00
N ASN A 48 -24.31 6.56 14.97
CA ASN A 48 -24.96 7.87 14.87
C ASN A 48 -24.29 8.83 15.86
N TYR A 49 -23.51 9.78 15.34
CA TYR A 49 -22.68 10.67 16.14
C TYR A 49 -22.86 12.12 15.66
N GLY A 50 -23.42 12.97 16.54
CA GLY A 50 -23.69 14.39 16.28
C GLY A 50 -24.42 14.69 14.96
N GLY A 51 -25.41 13.85 14.61
CA GLY A 51 -26.22 14.01 13.40
C GLY A 51 -25.63 13.40 12.13
N LYS A 52 -24.45 12.76 12.19
CA LYS A 52 -23.87 11.99 11.09
C LYS A 52 -24.06 10.49 11.31
N THR A 53 -24.33 9.76 10.23
CA THR A 53 -24.48 8.29 10.23
C THR A 53 -23.34 7.66 9.42
N ALA A 54 -22.66 6.68 9.98
CA ALA A 54 -21.57 5.92 9.34
C ALA A 54 -21.74 4.41 9.59
N GLN A 55 -21.40 3.60 8.60
CA GLN A 55 -21.45 2.13 8.69
C GLN A 55 -20.25 1.58 9.46
N LEU A 56 -20.40 0.37 10.01
CA LEU A 56 -19.34 -0.32 10.73
C LEU A 56 -18.04 -0.42 9.89
N GLY A 57 -16.94 0.06 10.45
CA GLY A 57 -15.62 0.09 9.80
C GLY A 57 -15.30 1.37 9.04
N GLU A 58 -16.30 2.21 8.74
CA GLU A 58 -16.10 3.46 8.00
C GLU A 58 -15.42 4.53 8.86
N SER A 59 -14.61 5.35 8.19
CA SER A 59 -14.05 6.56 8.78
C SER A 59 -14.78 7.79 8.25
N PHE A 60 -15.05 8.76 9.12
CA PHE A 60 -15.81 9.97 8.80
C PHE A 60 -15.32 11.16 9.62
N ILE A 61 -15.56 12.38 9.13
CA ILE A 61 -15.24 13.60 9.88
C ILE A 61 -16.33 13.87 10.93
N GLY A 62 -15.91 14.10 12.17
CA GLY A 62 -16.77 14.36 13.32
C GLY A 62 -17.59 15.65 13.19
N PRO A 63 -18.56 15.87 14.10
CA PRO A 63 -19.39 17.08 14.14
C PRO A 63 -18.58 18.36 14.38
N ASP A 64 -17.43 18.24 15.03
CA ASP A 64 -16.44 19.31 15.23
C ASP A 64 -15.73 19.74 13.93
N GLY A 65 -15.94 19.00 12.83
CA GLY A 65 -15.43 19.31 11.49
C GLY A 65 -13.94 19.04 11.29
N CYS A 66 -13.24 18.45 12.26
CA CYS A 66 -11.78 18.31 12.22
C CYS A 66 -11.30 16.96 12.75
N ASN A 67 -11.91 16.41 13.80
CA ASN A 67 -11.52 15.09 14.25
C ASN A 67 -12.00 14.01 13.29
N THR A 68 -11.13 13.04 13.03
CA THR A 68 -11.49 11.86 12.23
C THR A 68 -12.01 10.79 13.17
N CYS A 69 -13.21 10.31 12.89
CA CYS A 69 -13.90 9.27 13.64
C CYS A 69 -13.90 7.96 12.86
N LYS A 70 -13.74 6.84 13.55
CA LYS A 70 -13.95 5.50 12.99
C LYS A 70 -15.14 4.84 13.67
N CYS A 71 -16.06 4.32 12.87
CA CYS A 71 -17.20 3.56 13.39
C CYS A 71 -16.78 2.13 13.70
N ALA A 72 -17.00 1.69 14.94
CA ALA A 72 -16.80 0.32 15.40
C ALA A 72 -18.08 -0.18 16.11
N ALA A 73 -18.10 -1.45 16.49
CA ALA A 73 -19.30 -2.09 17.03
C ALA A 73 -19.74 -1.45 18.36
N GLU A 74 -18.78 -0.85 19.06
CA GLU A 74 -18.88 -0.17 20.34
C GLU A 74 -19.25 1.33 20.19
N GLY A 75 -19.28 1.87 18.97
CA GLY A 75 -19.61 3.27 18.66
C GLY A 75 -18.54 3.99 17.83
N ALA A 76 -18.67 5.32 17.73
CA ALA A 76 -17.71 6.17 17.01
C ALA A 76 -16.50 6.53 17.90
N PHE A 77 -15.29 6.25 17.41
CA PHE A 77 -14.03 6.59 18.07
C PHE A 77 -13.32 7.68 17.27
N CYS A 78 -13.24 8.87 17.85
CA CYS A 78 -12.64 10.02 17.19
C CYS A 78 -11.22 10.28 17.70
N THR A 79 -10.38 10.84 16.85
CA THR A 79 -9.15 11.49 17.30
C THR A 79 -9.49 12.61 18.29
N GLU A 80 -8.58 12.95 19.20
CA GLU A 80 -8.74 14.06 20.15
C GLU A 80 -7.79 15.21 19.76
N MET A 81 -8.01 15.78 18.58
CA MET A 81 -7.35 17.01 18.14
C MET A 81 -8.18 18.22 18.59
N ALA A 82 -7.49 19.30 18.98
CA ALA A 82 -8.13 20.54 19.38
C ALA A 82 -8.81 21.20 18.16
N CYS A 83 -10.15 21.22 18.16
CA CYS A 83 -10.95 21.72 17.05
C CYS A 83 -11.49 23.13 17.33
N VAL A 84 -11.70 23.90 16.26
CA VAL A 84 -12.21 25.28 16.33
C VAL A 84 -13.60 25.34 16.96
N ALA A 85 -14.44 24.34 16.70
CA ALA A 85 -15.83 24.26 17.17
C ALA A 85 -15.94 24.06 18.69
N ASP A 86 -14.91 23.51 19.35
CA ASP A 86 -14.89 23.19 20.78
C ASP A 86 -14.13 24.24 21.62
N GLY A 87 -13.80 25.40 21.04
CA GLY A 87 -12.99 26.42 21.70
C GLY A 87 -11.48 26.11 21.73
N GLY A 88 -11.04 25.07 21.02
CA GLY A 88 -9.64 24.91 20.63
C GLY A 88 -9.28 26.02 19.63
N SER A 89 -8.11 26.63 19.79
CA SER A 89 -7.66 27.73 18.92
C SER A 89 -7.50 27.24 17.49
N GLY A 90 -8.55 27.40 16.67
CA GLY A 90 -8.60 27.15 15.23
C GLY A 90 -7.70 28.03 14.37
N ASP A 91 -6.68 28.58 14.98
CA ASP A 91 -5.65 29.40 14.36
C ASP A 91 -4.42 28.48 14.18
N GLY A 92 -4.39 27.78 13.06
CA GLY A 92 -3.28 26.95 12.62
C GLY A 92 -3.33 26.68 11.12
N CYS A 93 -2.24 26.14 10.58
CA CYS A 93 -2.06 25.91 9.15
C CYS A 93 -1.85 24.42 8.91
N ALA A 94 -2.64 23.84 8.01
CA ALA A 94 -2.34 22.55 7.43
C ALA A 94 -1.25 22.72 6.34
N TYR A 95 -0.14 21.99 6.45
CA TYR A 95 0.94 22.01 5.48
C TYR A 95 1.44 20.58 5.25
N GLY A 96 1.22 20.05 4.05
CA GLY A 96 1.40 18.63 3.75
C GLY A 96 0.48 17.75 4.61
N THR A 97 1.07 16.80 5.35
CA THR A 97 0.37 15.93 6.31
C THR A 97 0.43 16.43 7.76
N GLN A 98 1.03 17.60 7.99
CA GLN A 98 1.27 18.15 9.33
C GLN A 98 0.40 19.39 9.61
N PHE A 99 0.17 19.67 10.90
CA PHE A 99 -0.56 20.85 11.36
C PHE A 99 0.35 21.73 12.23
N TYR A 100 0.40 23.02 11.92
CA TYR A 100 1.25 24.01 12.58
C TYR A 100 0.40 25.06 13.28
N ALA A 101 0.70 25.37 14.54
CA ALA A 101 0.05 26.46 15.26
C ALA A 101 0.41 27.83 14.64
N VAL A 102 -0.47 28.82 14.74
CA VAL A 102 -0.16 30.19 14.29
C VAL A 102 1.08 30.74 15.00
N GLY A 103 1.95 31.37 14.21
CA GLY A 103 3.28 31.85 14.63
C GLY A 103 4.37 30.79 14.56
N ALA A 104 4.03 29.50 14.39
CA ALA A 104 5.03 28.46 14.19
C ALA A 104 5.82 28.73 12.91
N SER A 105 7.15 28.61 13.04
CA SER A 105 8.08 28.66 11.91
C SER A 105 8.70 27.28 11.70
N PHE A 106 8.69 26.81 10.46
CA PHE A 106 9.13 25.46 10.07
C PHE A 106 9.81 25.51 8.71
N LYS A 107 10.44 24.40 8.29
CA LYS A 107 11.04 24.30 6.95
C LYS A 107 9.99 23.96 5.91
N CYS A 108 9.98 24.73 4.82
CA CYS A 108 9.14 24.48 3.66
C CYS A 108 9.59 23.22 2.92
N ASP A 109 8.72 22.68 2.06
CA ASP A 109 9.00 21.50 1.22
C ASP A 109 10.11 21.73 0.19
N ASP A 110 10.43 23.01 -0.10
CA ASP A 110 11.57 23.39 -0.92
C ASP A 110 12.93 23.24 -0.22
N GLY A 111 12.95 22.86 1.07
CA GLY A 111 14.13 22.55 1.86
C GLY A 111 15.01 23.74 2.23
N CYS A 112 14.72 24.94 1.74
CA CYS A 112 15.57 26.12 1.93
C CYS A 112 14.82 27.25 2.62
N ASN A 113 13.58 27.52 2.20
CA ASN A 113 12.78 28.59 2.76
C ASN A 113 12.25 28.21 4.13
N THR A 114 11.97 29.24 4.90
CA THR A 114 11.29 29.11 6.19
C THR A 114 9.84 29.50 5.98
N CYS A 115 8.95 28.59 6.36
CA CYS A 115 7.51 28.76 6.29
C CYS A 115 7.02 29.20 7.67
N THR A 116 6.13 30.19 7.71
CA THR A 116 5.51 30.68 8.94
C THR A 116 4.00 30.55 8.80
N CYS A 117 3.37 29.89 9.76
CA CYS A 117 1.92 29.84 9.84
C CYS A 117 1.38 31.18 10.33
N THR A 118 0.51 31.80 9.56
CA THR A 118 -0.12 33.08 9.88
C THR A 118 -1.56 32.91 10.31
N LYS A 119 -2.06 33.90 11.05
CA LYS A 119 -3.45 33.96 11.48
C LYS A 119 -4.38 33.91 10.25
N GLY A 120 -5.39 33.05 10.29
CA GLY A 120 -6.25 32.77 9.12
C GLY A 120 -5.79 31.59 8.26
N GLY A 121 -4.87 30.77 8.74
CA GLY A 121 -4.52 29.46 8.16
C GLY A 121 -3.63 29.54 6.91
N SER A 122 -3.06 30.70 6.61
CA SER A 122 -2.15 30.87 5.47
C SER A 122 -0.70 30.60 5.89
N VAL A 123 0.04 29.88 5.06
CA VAL A 123 1.48 29.70 5.22
C VAL A 123 2.18 30.71 4.30
N ILE A 124 3.00 31.58 4.89
CA ILE A 124 3.89 32.46 4.13
C ILE A 124 5.30 31.89 4.17
N GLN A 125 6.03 32.04 3.09
CA GLN A 125 7.41 31.56 2.98
C GLN A 125 8.37 32.75 2.83
N THR A 126 9.59 32.60 3.31
CA THR A 126 10.68 33.49 2.90
C THR A 126 10.88 33.37 1.38
N GLU A 127 11.23 34.46 0.71
CA GLU A 127 11.61 34.44 -0.71
C GLU A 127 13.13 34.47 -0.85
N MET A 128 13.79 33.43 -0.36
CA MET A 128 15.19 33.23 -0.68
C MET A 128 15.26 32.42 -1.97
N ALA A 129 16.06 32.88 -2.92
CA ALA A 129 16.47 32.04 -4.04
C ALA A 129 17.18 30.82 -3.43
N CYS A 130 16.53 29.66 -3.48
CA CYS A 130 17.14 28.42 -3.04
C CYS A 130 18.35 28.17 -3.93
N VAL A 131 19.53 28.50 -3.42
CA VAL A 131 20.77 28.03 -4.01
C VAL A 131 20.74 26.52 -3.78
N ASN A 132 20.91 25.73 -4.83
CA ASN A 132 21.04 24.27 -4.77
C ASN A 132 22.34 23.87 -4.05
N ASN A 133 22.69 24.50 -2.93
CA ASN A 133 23.92 24.27 -2.20
C ASN A 133 23.79 22.97 -1.42
N CYS A 134 24.19 21.89 -2.09
CA CYS A 134 24.11 20.53 -1.57
C CYS A 134 25.20 20.22 -0.53
N SER A 135 26.09 21.18 -0.24
CA SER A 135 27.14 21.03 0.78
C SER A 135 26.65 21.29 2.21
N ALA A 136 25.42 21.78 2.41
CA ALA A 136 24.84 21.99 3.74
C ALA A 136 24.24 20.68 4.31
N PRO A 137 24.40 20.39 5.62
CA PRO A 137 23.82 19.20 6.23
C PRO A 137 22.29 19.13 6.04
N GLY A 138 21.82 18.09 5.35
CA GLY A 138 20.39 17.86 5.11
C GLY A 138 19.79 18.58 3.90
N ALA A 139 20.60 19.30 3.09
CA ALA A 139 20.13 19.96 1.87
C ALA A 139 19.70 18.98 0.76
N CYS A 140 20.23 17.76 0.77
CA CYS A 140 19.97 16.74 -0.24
C CYS A 140 19.06 15.64 0.34
N LYS A 141 17.76 15.95 0.49
CA LYS A 141 16.77 15.01 1.04
C LYS A 141 15.50 15.02 0.21
N GLY A 142 14.91 13.84 0.03
CA GLY A 142 13.64 13.64 -0.67
C GLY A 142 13.79 13.37 -2.17
N PRO A 143 12.71 12.94 -2.84
CA PRO A 143 12.64 12.78 -4.30
C PRO A 143 12.52 14.13 -5.02
N ALA A 144 12.87 14.18 -6.30
CA ALA A 144 12.69 15.38 -7.13
C ALA A 144 11.22 15.82 -7.12
N PRO A 145 10.90 17.13 -7.00
CA PRO A 145 9.53 17.60 -7.06
C PRO A 145 8.81 17.09 -8.32
N GLY A 146 7.70 16.36 -8.13
CA GLY A 146 6.90 15.80 -9.23
C GLY A 146 7.35 14.44 -9.77
N MET A 147 8.41 13.83 -9.25
CA MET A 147 8.78 12.44 -9.59
C MET A 147 8.54 11.49 -8.40
N PRO A 148 7.69 10.45 -8.56
CA PRO A 148 7.41 9.51 -7.49
C PRO A 148 8.56 8.51 -7.28
N SER A 149 8.74 8.06 -6.04
CA SER A 149 9.51 6.85 -5.74
C SER A 149 8.64 5.61 -6.01
N ILE A 150 9.22 4.57 -6.59
CA ILE A 150 8.54 3.34 -6.99
C ILE A 150 9.08 2.19 -6.12
N LEU A 151 8.20 1.44 -5.47
CA LEU A 151 8.58 0.19 -4.82
C LEU A 151 8.77 -0.89 -5.89
N CYS A 152 9.98 -1.44 -5.97
CA CYS A 152 10.32 -2.50 -6.90
C CYS A 152 9.84 -3.87 -6.39
N SER A 153 9.68 -4.80 -7.31
CA SER A 153 9.29 -6.20 -7.06
C SER A 153 10.27 -6.95 -6.17
N ASP A 154 11.54 -6.56 -6.12
CA ASP A 154 12.56 -7.09 -5.22
C ASP A 154 12.57 -6.42 -3.83
N GLY A 155 11.64 -5.49 -3.57
CA GLY A 155 11.53 -4.74 -2.32
C GLY A 155 12.43 -3.52 -2.24
N SER A 156 13.29 -3.28 -3.23
CA SER A 156 14.08 -2.03 -3.32
C SER A 156 13.20 -0.84 -3.72
N THR A 157 13.71 0.38 -3.55
CA THR A 157 13.01 1.61 -3.97
C THR A 157 13.77 2.25 -5.13
N ALA A 158 13.08 2.40 -6.26
CA ALA A 158 13.53 3.15 -7.42
C ALA A 158 12.98 4.59 -7.37
N GLY A 159 13.56 5.48 -8.17
CA GLY A 159 13.17 6.87 -8.27
C GLY A 159 14.35 7.84 -8.19
N PRO A 160 14.05 9.14 -8.11
CA PRO A 160 15.07 10.17 -7.98
C PRO A 160 15.71 10.12 -6.59
N THR A 161 17.02 9.88 -6.55
CA THR A 161 17.84 10.06 -5.35
C THR A 161 18.66 11.31 -5.52
N CYS A 162 18.56 12.23 -4.56
CA CYS A 162 19.37 13.44 -4.58
C CYS A 162 20.87 13.07 -4.46
N THR A 163 21.71 13.68 -5.31
CA THR A 163 23.17 13.51 -5.27
C THR A 163 23.89 14.86 -5.31
N ASP A 164 25.00 14.98 -4.59
CA ASP A 164 25.86 16.18 -4.65
C ASP A 164 26.77 16.13 -5.89
N VAL A 165 26.59 17.10 -6.78
CA VAL A 165 27.42 17.30 -7.97
C VAL A 165 28.20 18.60 -7.80
N GLY A 166 29.29 18.55 -7.05
CA GLY A 166 30.21 19.69 -6.89
C GLY A 166 29.59 20.88 -6.15
N GLY A 167 28.84 20.63 -5.09
CA GLY A 167 28.12 21.62 -4.31
C GLY A 167 26.75 21.98 -4.88
N THR A 168 26.34 21.37 -6.01
CA THR A 168 25.03 21.55 -6.61
C THR A 168 24.18 20.29 -6.45
N CYS A 169 22.92 20.44 -6.01
CA CYS A 169 21.99 19.31 -5.97
C CYS A 169 21.61 18.82 -7.36
N GLY A 170 21.90 17.54 -7.61
CA GLY A 170 21.48 16.78 -8.78
C GLY A 170 20.60 15.61 -8.40
N TRP A 171 20.11 14.90 -9.41
CA TRP A 171 19.24 13.74 -9.24
C TRP A 171 19.79 12.55 -10.01
N ASN A 172 20.08 11.47 -9.31
CA ASN A 172 20.29 10.17 -9.93
C ASN A 172 18.95 9.46 -10.05
N ILE A 173 18.53 9.14 -11.28
CA ILE A 173 17.28 8.42 -11.53
C ILE A 173 17.61 6.93 -11.59
N THR A 174 17.14 6.18 -10.59
CA THR A 174 17.20 4.72 -10.62
C THR A 174 15.85 4.17 -11.06
N SER A 175 15.83 3.24 -12.01
CA SER A 175 14.64 2.47 -12.41
C SER A 175 14.67 1.07 -11.81
N CYS A 176 13.49 0.48 -11.57
CA CYS A 176 13.44 -0.94 -11.25
C CYS A 176 13.89 -1.78 -12.45
N THR A 177 14.53 -2.91 -12.17
CA THR A 177 15.02 -3.85 -13.19
C THR A 177 14.43 -5.23 -12.97
N CYS A 178 14.29 -6.00 -14.04
CA CYS A 178 13.92 -7.41 -13.99
C CYS A 178 15.18 -8.28 -14.05
N LYS A 179 15.14 -9.46 -13.42
CA LYS A 179 16.14 -10.52 -13.63
C LYS A 179 15.48 -11.73 -14.22
N ASP A 180 16.05 -12.26 -15.30
CA ASP A 180 15.59 -13.53 -15.87
C ASP A 180 16.15 -14.74 -15.10
N SER A 181 15.77 -15.94 -15.51
CA SER A 181 16.22 -17.20 -14.89
C SER A 181 17.72 -17.46 -15.01
N PHE A 182 18.41 -16.75 -15.90
CA PHE A 182 19.85 -16.86 -16.12
C PHE A 182 20.63 -15.79 -15.32
N GLY A 183 19.91 -14.89 -14.64
CA GLY A 183 20.48 -13.79 -13.87
C GLY A 183 20.79 -12.55 -14.69
N THR A 184 20.41 -12.51 -15.97
CA THR A 184 20.55 -11.32 -16.81
C THR A 184 19.62 -10.23 -16.31
N VAL A 185 20.13 -9.00 -16.20
CA VAL A 185 19.38 -7.84 -15.74
C VAL A 185 18.79 -7.10 -16.95
N HIS A 186 17.47 -6.88 -16.93
CA HIS A 186 16.71 -6.17 -17.96
C HIS A 186 16.14 -4.87 -17.38
N GLN A 187 16.23 -3.78 -18.13
CA GLN A 187 15.69 -2.48 -17.77
C GLN A 187 14.17 -2.42 -17.94
N SER A 188 13.52 -1.47 -17.27
CA SER A 188 12.10 -1.22 -17.50
C SER A 188 11.84 -0.90 -18.99
N GLY A 189 10.84 -1.57 -19.55
CA GLY A 189 10.48 -1.46 -20.96
C GLY A 189 11.16 -2.49 -21.86
N ASP A 190 12.19 -3.19 -21.38
CA ASP A 190 12.87 -4.21 -22.16
C ASP A 190 11.93 -5.38 -22.50
N VAL A 191 12.17 -5.96 -23.67
CA VAL A 191 11.50 -7.15 -24.18
C VAL A 191 12.56 -8.18 -24.54
N TRP A 192 12.44 -9.39 -24.00
CA TRP A 192 13.37 -10.49 -24.27
C TRP A 192 12.63 -11.82 -24.49
N ASP A 193 13.35 -12.79 -25.04
CA ASP A 193 12.87 -14.16 -25.21
C ASP A 193 13.54 -15.05 -24.16
N ASP A 194 12.76 -15.88 -23.46
CA ASP A 194 13.26 -16.85 -22.47
C ASP A 194 13.48 -18.26 -23.06
N GLY A 195 13.41 -18.38 -24.38
CA GLY A 195 13.60 -19.60 -25.16
C GLY A 195 12.31 -20.11 -25.82
N CYS A 196 11.15 -19.73 -25.29
CA CYS A 196 9.89 -19.97 -25.98
C CYS A 196 8.81 -18.92 -25.67
N ASN A 197 8.97 -18.21 -24.55
CA ASN A 197 8.11 -17.11 -24.16
C ASN A 197 8.77 -15.78 -24.42
N THR A 198 7.93 -14.81 -24.77
CA THR A 198 8.33 -13.42 -24.85
C THR A 198 8.00 -12.76 -23.52
N CYS A 199 9.00 -12.14 -22.91
CA CYS A 199 8.95 -11.46 -21.63
C CYS A 199 9.08 -9.96 -21.81
N THR A 200 8.45 -9.20 -20.91
CA THR A 200 8.49 -7.75 -20.85
C THR A 200 8.79 -7.30 -19.42
N CYS A 201 9.64 -6.29 -19.24
CA CYS A 201 9.95 -5.76 -17.91
C CYS A 201 9.09 -4.54 -17.60
N SER A 202 8.24 -4.65 -16.58
CA SER A 202 7.41 -3.54 -16.12
C SER A 202 8.23 -2.50 -15.34
N SER A 203 7.70 -1.29 -15.20
CA SER A 203 8.35 -0.18 -14.47
C SER A 203 8.56 -0.43 -12.98
N ASN A 204 7.86 -1.40 -12.39
CA ASN A 204 8.08 -1.85 -11.02
C ASN A 204 9.07 -3.03 -10.92
N GLY A 205 9.77 -3.39 -12.00
CA GLY A 205 10.72 -4.51 -12.01
C GLY A 205 10.07 -5.90 -12.10
N SER A 206 8.77 -5.99 -12.38
CA SER A 206 8.09 -7.27 -12.58
C SER A 206 8.22 -7.73 -14.04
N ALA A 207 8.74 -8.93 -14.24
CA ALA A 207 8.76 -9.57 -15.56
C ALA A 207 7.40 -10.22 -15.84
N ALA A 208 6.80 -9.89 -16.98
CA ALA A 208 5.60 -10.54 -17.49
C ALA A 208 5.93 -11.28 -18.79
N CYS A 209 5.83 -12.61 -18.76
CA CYS A 209 6.11 -13.48 -19.89
C CYS A 209 4.84 -14.11 -20.44
N THR A 210 4.81 -14.40 -21.75
CA THR A 210 3.79 -15.28 -22.31
C THR A 210 3.85 -16.65 -21.64
N LYS A 211 2.77 -17.43 -21.73
CA LYS A 211 2.70 -18.80 -21.18
C LYS A 211 2.52 -19.82 -22.30
N LYS A 212 3.45 -19.86 -23.23
CA LYS A 212 3.53 -20.91 -24.25
C LYS A 212 4.16 -22.14 -23.60
N ALA A 213 3.60 -23.31 -23.88
CA ALA A 213 4.24 -24.55 -23.51
C ALA A 213 5.48 -24.72 -24.39
N CYS A 214 6.68 -24.64 -23.80
CA CYS A 214 7.90 -24.96 -24.53
C CYS A 214 7.86 -26.47 -24.87
N VAL A 215 8.07 -26.81 -26.14
CA VAL A 215 7.95 -28.20 -26.62
C VAL A 215 9.34 -28.83 -26.73
N CYS A 216 9.50 -30.01 -26.12
CA CYS A 216 10.69 -30.84 -26.34
C CYS A 216 10.64 -31.47 -27.75
N PRO A 217 11.77 -31.53 -28.47
CA PRO A 217 11.94 -32.45 -29.59
C PRO A 217 11.68 -33.89 -29.16
N ALA A 218 11.40 -34.76 -30.14
CA ALA A 218 11.18 -36.18 -29.85
C ALA A 218 12.42 -36.81 -29.17
N PRO A 219 12.24 -37.72 -28.20
CA PRO A 219 13.37 -38.44 -27.59
C PRO A 219 14.21 -39.15 -28.66
N GLY A 220 15.54 -39.06 -28.57
CA GLY A 220 16.46 -39.58 -29.58
C GLY A 220 16.72 -38.63 -30.76
N THR A 221 16.15 -37.42 -30.75
CA THR A 221 16.51 -36.39 -31.73
C THR A 221 17.93 -35.88 -31.45
N THR A 222 18.79 -35.97 -32.47
CA THR A 222 20.06 -35.24 -32.50
C THR A 222 19.83 -33.88 -33.14
N ILE A 223 20.14 -32.80 -32.43
CA ILE A 223 20.16 -31.43 -32.98
C ILE A 223 21.58 -31.17 -33.46
N ASP A 224 21.74 -31.05 -34.77
CA ASP A 224 23.02 -30.71 -35.38
C ASP A 224 23.23 -29.19 -35.34
N CYS A 225 24.18 -28.72 -34.54
CA CYS A 225 24.48 -27.31 -34.38
C CYS A 225 25.31 -26.74 -35.54
N MET A 226 25.86 -27.57 -36.43
CA MET A 226 26.68 -27.12 -37.55
C MET A 226 26.80 -28.15 -38.69
N PRO A 227 26.50 -27.80 -39.97
CA PRO A 227 25.73 -26.69 -40.49
C PRO A 227 24.48 -27.20 -41.21
N MET A 228 23.37 -27.50 -40.52
CA MET A 228 22.02 -27.60 -41.11
C MET A 228 20.93 -27.44 -40.03
N VAL A 229 20.83 -26.24 -39.44
CA VAL A 229 19.63 -25.88 -38.67
C VAL A 229 18.72 -25.04 -39.56
N PRO A 230 17.47 -25.48 -39.85
CA PRO A 230 16.54 -24.65 -40.60
C PRO A 230 16.29 -23.32 -39.86
N PRO A 231 16.00 -22.21 -40.58
CA PRO A 231 15.88 -20.87 -39.99
C PRO A 231 14.94 -20.77 -38.78
N GLU A 232 13.91 -21.61 -38.76
CA GLU A 232 12.94 -21.73 -37.67
C GLU A 232 13.50 -22.31 -36.35
N ARG A 233 14.75 -22.80 -36.35
CA ARG A 233 15.37 -23.53 -35.23
C ARG A 233 16.74 -22.97 -34.82
N GLN A 234 17.18 -21.84 -35.38
CA GLN A 234 18.55 -21.29 -35.17
C GLN A 234 18.88 -20.99 -33.70
N ASN A 235 17.89 -20.64 -32.88
CA ASN A 235 18.07 -20.35 -31.45
C ASN A 235 18.29 -21.61 -30.57
N LEU A 236 18.28 -22.82 -31.15
CA LEU A 236 18.52 -24.07 -30.42
C LEU A 236 20.00 -24.36 -30.14
N CYS A 237 20.92 -23.67 -30.81
CA CYS A 237 22.34 -24.00 -30.78
C CYS A 237 23.14 -23.11 -29.82
N SER A 238 22.48 -22.13 -29.20
CA SER A 238 22.95 -21.35 -28.06
C SER A 238 21.79 -20.55 -27.48
N GLY A 239 21.88 -20.18 -26.20
CA GLY A 239 20.89 -19.30 -25.57
C GLY A 239 19.73 -20.04 -24.87
N PRO A 240 18.66 -19.31 -24.51
CA PRO A 240 17.70 -19.79 -23.52
C PRO A 240 16.97 -21.08 -23.90
N TYR A 241 16.69 -21.27 -25.19
CA TYR A 241 16.02 -22.49 -25.68
C TYR A 241 16.95 -23.71 -25.66
N HIS A 242 18.23 -23.54 -26.04
CA HIS A 242 19.25 -24.58 -25.90
C HIS A 242 19.33 -25.07 -24.44
N ASP A 243 19.42 -24.14 -23.49
CA ASP A 243 19.54 -24.45 -22.07
C ASP A 243 18.29 -25.12 -21.50
N PHE A 244 17.10 -24.69 -21.93
CA PHE A 244 15.84 -25.35 -21.60
C PHE A 244 15.84 -26.80 -22.06
N ILE A 245 16.22 -27.07 -23.32
CA ILE A 245 16.25 -28.43 -23.88
C ILE A 245 17.27 -29.29 -23.12
N GLY A 246 18.49 -28.79 -22.91
CA GLY A 246 19.54 -29.52 -22.20
C GLY A 246 19.16 -29.91 -20.77
N LYS A 247 18.36 -29.08 -20.09
CA LYS A 247 17.92 -29.33 -18.71
C LYS A 247 16.65 -30.19 -18.61
N ASN A 248 15.70 -30.03 -19.53
CA ASN A 248 14.33 -30.53 -19.36
C ASN A 248 13.92 -31.62 -20.38
N CYS A 249 14.71 -31.87 -21.43
CA CYS A 249 14.35 -32.81 -22.48
C CYS A 249 15.30 -34.02 -22.50
N PRO A 250 15.04 -35.05 -21.66
CA PRO A 250 15.90 -36.22 -21.59
C PRO A 250 15.93 -36.98 -22.92
N GLY A 251 17.13 -37.39 -23.34
CA GLY A 251 17.35 -38.12 -24.58
C GLY A 251 17.46 -37.25 -25.84
N VAL A 252 17.46 -35.92 -25.71
CA VAL A 252 17.90 -35.01 -26.77
C VAL A 252 19.41 -34.78 -26.63
N VAL A 253 20.14 -34.85 -27.75
CA VAL A 253 21.58 -34.61 -27.78
C VAL A 253 21.92 -33.52 -28.80
N PHE A 254 22.88 -32.66 -28.47
CA PHE A 254 23.41 -31.64 -29.36
C PHE A 254 24.70 -32.17 -30.01
N ALA A 255 24.74 -32.21 -31.34
CA ALA A 255 25.95 -32.48 -32.10
C ALA A 255 26.62 -31.16 -32.49
N LEU A 256 27.95 -31.11 -32.34
CA LEU A 256 28.79 -29.96 -32.69
C LEU A 256 29.29 -30.06 -34.13
#